data_AF-A0A1R3I0V0-F1
#
_entry.id   AF-A0A1R3I0V0-F1
#
_cell.length_a   1.000
_cell.length_b   1.000
_cell.length_c   1.000
_cell.angle_alpha   90.00
_cell.angle_beta   90.00
_cell.angle_gamma   90.00
#
_symmetry.space_group_name_H-M   'P 1'
#
loop_
_entity.id
_entity.type
_entity.pdbx_description
1 polymer ?
#
loop_
_entity_poly.entity_id
_entity_poly.type
_entity_poly.pdbx_seq_one_letter_code
_entity_poly.pdbx_strand_id
1 'polypeptide(L)'
;MMKQFHTPNLSSNQCGSSLVQTIDAPLSLVWSIIRRFEHPQAYKQFVKSCSLSFGDGDIGSVREVMHRLVNYRSTVTLHEIDEEEVSGGGKTVVVESYVVDVPDGSSKEDTCSFADMIIGCNLRSLARVTEKMAKL
;
A
#
# COMPACT_ATOMS: atom_id res chain seq x y z
N MET A 1 8.79 -10.93 -13.50
CA MET A 1 7.38 -11.25 -13.79
C MET A 1 6.50 -10.28 -12.99
N MET A 2 6.04 -9.16 -13.57
CA MET A 2 5.33 -8.08 -12.84
C MET A 2 4.04 -7.58 -13.56
N LYS A 3 3.63 -8.22 -14.66
CA LYS A 3 2.62 -7.66 -15.59
C LYS A 3 1.16 -8.04 -15.34
N GLN A 4 0.83 -8.92 -14.38
CA GLN A 4 -0.52 -9.52 -14.32
C GLN A 4 -1.47 -8.96 -13.25
N PHE A 5 -0.99 -8.20 -12.26
CA PHE A 5 -1.85 -7.76 -11.13
C PHE A 5 -2.09 -6.25 -11.01
N HIS A 6 -1.52 -5.43 -11.91
CA HIS A 6 -1.33 -4.01 -11.63
C HIS A 6 -1.86 -3.05 -12.70
N THR A 7 -2.70 -3.53 -13.62
CA THR A 7 -3.43 -2.65 -14.54
C THR A 7 -4.83 -3.21 -14.81
N PRO A 8 -5.79 -2.94 -13.92
CA PRO A 8 -7.20 -3.25 -14.18
C PRO A 8 -7.67 -2.50 -15.42
N ASN A 9 -8.64 -3.08 -16.14
CA ASN A 9 -9.42 -2.31 -17.12
C ASN A 9 -10.16 -1.20 -16.36
N LEU A 10 -9.65 0.03 -16.41
CA LEU A 10 -10.28 1.20 -15.79
C LEU A 10 -11.52 1.58 -16.61
N SER A 11 -12.64 1.85 -15.94
CA SER A 11 -13.78 2.50 -16.58
C SER A 11 -13.46 3.96 -16.95
N SER A 12 -14.32 4.60 -17.74
CA SER A 12 -14.16 6.00 -18.16
C SER A 12 -14.06 6.98 -16.97
N ASN A 13 -14.76 6.68 -15.88
CA ASN A 13 -14.80 7.49 -14.65
C ASN A 13 -13.81 7.02 -13.58
N GLN A 14 -12.88 6.13 -13.92
CA GLN A 14 -11.87 5.62 -12.99
C GLN A 14 -10.47 6.05 -13.36
N CYS A 15 -9.64 6.14 -12.34
CA CYS A 15 -8.21 6.39 -12.45
C CYS A 15 -7.45 5.40 -11.55
N GLY A 16 -6.22 5.08 -11.91
CA GLY A 16 -5.43 4.08 -11.19
C GLY A 16 -3.97 4.11 -11.62
N SER A 17 -3.09 3.74 -10.71
CA SER A 17 -1.64 3.68 -10.93
C SER A 17 -1.03 2.61 -10.03
N SER A 18 0.27 2.36 -10.21
CA SER A 18 1.05 1.42 -9.39
C SER A 18 2.38 2.03 -9.01
N LEU A 19 2.67 2.03 -7.71
CA LEU A 19 3.91 2.55 -7.15
C LEU A 19 4.75 1.38 -6.63
N VAL A 20 6.04 1.46 -6.88
CA VAL A 20 7.03 0.45 -6.47
C VAL A 20 8.00 1.09 -5.48
N GLN A 21 8.27 0.41 -4.37
CA GLN A 21 9.24 0.80 -3.37
C GLN A 21 10.11 -0.39 -3.00
N THR A 22 11.43 -0.26 -3.19
CA THR A 22 12.41 -1.19 -2.61
C THR A 22 12.70 -0.78 -1.18
N ILE A 23 12.74 -1.76 -0.28
CA ILE A 23 12.94 -1.58 1.16
C ILE A 23 14.11 -2.46 1.61
N ASP A 24 15.08 -1.86 2.30
CA ASP A 24 16.21 -2.57 2.90
C ASP A 24 15.82 -3.23 4.23
N ALA A 25 14.86 -4.16 4.15
CA ALA A 25 14.37 -4.97 5.27
C ALA A 25 13.83 -6.32 4.75
N PRO A 26 13.96 -7.41 5.53
CA PRO A 26 13.51 -8.73 5.12
C PRO A 26 11.98 -8.77 4.95
N LEU A 27 11.49 -9.56 3.99
CA LEU A 27 10.06 -9.62 3.66
C LEU A 27 9.22 -10.01 4.86
N SER A 28 9.70 -10.92 5.71
CA SER A 28 9.01 -11.29 6.95
C SER A 28 8.73 -10.09 7.85
N LEU A 29 9.69 -9.16 7.99
CA LEU A 29 9.54 -7.93 8.76
C LEU A 29 8.60 -6.95 8.06
N VAL A 30 8.75 -6.73 6.75
CA VAL A 30 7.88 -5.84 5.98
C VAL A 30 6.42 -6.33 6.00
N TRP A 31 6.23 -7.64 5.81
CA TRP A 31 4.95 -8.32 5.91
C TRP A 31 4.36 -8.17 7.31
N SER A 32 5.17 -8.28 8.37
CA SER A 32 4.71 -8.10 9.75
C SER A 32 4.10 -6.72 10.01
N ILE A 33 4.54 -5.68 9.30
CA ILE A 33 3.97 -4.32 9.44
C ILE A 33 2.72 -4.16 8.56
N ILE A 34 2.76 -4.62 7.31
CA ILE A 34 1.61 -4.55 6.39
C ILE A 34 0.41 -5.33 6.94
N ARG A 35 0.65 -6.52 7.52
CA ARG A 35 -0.41 -7.35 8.11
C ARG A 35 -0.93 -6.84 9.45
N ARG A 36 -0.42 -5.74 10.00
CA ARG A 36 -0.94 -5.16 11.27
C ARG A 36 -2.22 -4.39 10.97
N PHE A 37 -3.27 -5.16 10.71
CA PHE A 37 -4.63 -4.71 10.42
C PHE A 37 -5.21 -3.82 11.52
N GLU A 38 -4.73 -3.93 12.76
CA GLU A 38 -5.20 -3.16 13.91
C GLU A 38 -4.71 -1.70 13.93
N HIS A 39 -3.57 -1.39 13.30
CA HIS A 39 -2.94 -0.07 13.36
C HIS A 39 -2.49 0.44 11.99
N PRO A 40 -3.42 0.68 11.04
CA PRO A 40 -3.06 1.24 9.74
C PRO A 40 -2.39 2.62 9.86
N GLN A 41 -2.61 3.36 10.95
CA GLN A 41 -1.91 4.62 11.24
C GLN A 41 -0.40 4.45 11.42
N ALA A 42 0.07 3.22 11.70
CA ALA A 42 1.49 2.92 11.85
C ALA A 42 2.31 3.29 10.60
N TYR A 43 1.67 3.27 9.41
CA TYR A 43 2.31 3.70 8.18
C TYR A 43 1.41 4.48 7.19
N LYS A 44 0.08 4.38 7.30
CA LYS A 44 -0.85 5.13 6.45
C LYS A 44 -1.24 6.48 7.06
N GLN A 45 -0.51 7.52 6.67
CA GLN A 45 -0.57 8.87 7.25
C GLN A 45 -1.85 9.67 6.90
N PHE A 46 -2.65 9.21 5.92
CA PHE A 46 -3.84 9.94 5.41
C PHE A 46 -5.18 9.28 5.73
N VAL A 47 -5.18 8.26 6.57
CA VAL A 47 -6.41 7.63 7.07
C VAL A 47 -7.04 8.57 8.10
N LYS A 48 -8.21 9.17 7.78
CA LYS A 48 -8.95 9.99 8.76
C LYS A 48 -9.47 9.13 9.92
N SER A 49 -9.99 7.95 9.61
CA SER A 49 -10.38 6.93 10.57
C SER A 49 -10.38 5.56 9.88
N CYS A 50 -10.15 4.51 10.65
CA CYS A 50 -10.32 3.12 10.22
C CYS A 50 -11.10 2.41 11.32
N SER A 51 -12.29 1.93 11.00
CA SER A 51 -13.14 1.17 11.90
C SER A 51 -13.33 -0.25 11.36
N LEU A 52 -13.30 -1.23 12.25
CA LEU A 52 -13.69 -2.59 11.92
C LEU A 52 -15.19 -2.60 11.63
N SER A 53 -15.57 -2.92 10.38
CA SER A 53 -16.97 -2.99 9.98
C SER A 53 -17.54 -4.39 10.18
N PHE A 54 -16.70 -5.43 10.02
CA PHE A 54 -17.06 -6.82 10.26
C PHE A 54 -15.83 -7.66 10.65
N GLY A 55 -16.00 -8.67 11.52
CA GLY A 55 -14.91 -9.54 12.00
C GLY A 55 -14.23 -9.01 13.26
N ASP A 56 -13.11 -9.64 13.63
CA ASP A 56 -12.34 -9.40 14.87
C ASP A 56 -10.90 -8.92 14.61
N GLY A 57 -10.49 -8.82 13.35
CA GLY A 57 -9.11 -8.51 12.96
C GLY A 57 -8.37 -9.68 12.32
N ASP A 58 -8.95 -10.89 12.29
CA ASP A 58 -8.40 -12.05 11.62
C ASP A 58 -8.86 -12.20 10.16
N ILE A 59 -8.45 -13.30 9.51
CA ILE A 59 -8.77 -13.63 8.12
C ILE A 59 -10.28 -13.59 7.91
N GLY A 60 -10.72 -12.75 6.96
CA GLY A 60 -12.15 -12.56 6.64
C GLY A 60 -12.76 -11.29 7.25
N SER A 61 -12.02 -10.55 8.08
CA SER A 61 -12.47 -9.26 8.61
C SER A 61 -12.54 -8.18 7.53
N VAL A 62 -13.52 -7.28 7.66
CA VAL A 62 -13.76 -6.12 6.79
C VAL A 62 -13.64 -4.84 7.62
N ARG A 63 -12.99 -3.82 7.07
CA ARG A 63 -12.86 -2.50 7.71
C ARG A 63 -13.33 -1.39 6.80
N GLU A 64 -13.89 -0.36 7.39
CA GLU A 64 -14.24 0.89 6.74
C GLU A 64 -13.13 1.92 7.01
N VAL A 65 -12.49 2.41 5.94
CA VAL A 65 -11.41 3.39 6.01
C VAL A 65 -11.92 4.70 5.42
N MET A 66 -11.98 5.76 6.23
CA MET A 66 -12.40 7.07 5.75
C MET A 66 -11.25 7.83 5.08
N HIS A 67 -11.43 8.14 3.81
CA HIS A 67 -10.64 9.10 3.04
C HIS A 67 -11.56 9.83 2.04
N ARG A 68 -11.06 10.89 1.40
CA ARG A 68 -11.84 11.66 0.41
C ARG A 68 -12.02 10.95 -0.94
N LEU A 69 -11.35 9.82 -1.16
CA LEU A 69 -11.42 9.05 -2.40
C LEU A 69 -12.68 8.17 -2.45
N VAL A 70 -13.38 8.15 -3.59
CA VAL A 70 -14.61 7.37 -3.78
C VAL A 70 -14.27 6.02 -4.38
N ASN A 71 -14.84 4.93 -3.84
CA ASN A 71 -14.60 3.55 -4.30
C ASN A 71 -13.11 3.18 -4.47
N TYR A 72 -12.25 3.77 -3.65
CA TYR A 72 -10.82 3.48 -3.65
C TYR A 72 -10.56 2.02 -3.25
N ARG A 73 -9.77 1.33 -4.07
CA ARG A 73 -9.33 -0.04 -3.83
C ARG A 73 -7.83 -0.10 -4.11
N SER A 74 -7.04 -0.54 -3.14
CA SER A 74 -5.62 -0.82 -3.37
C SER A 74 -5.27 -2.28 -3.14
N THR A 75 -4.25 -2.74 -3.86
CA THR A 75 -3.64 -4.06 -3.74
C THR A 75 -2.15 -3.88 -3.52
N VAL A 76 -1.65 -4.43 -2.42
CA VAL A 76 -0.22 -4.43 -2.07
C VAL A 76 0.35 -5.82 -2.27
N THR A 77 1.47 -5.93 -2.96
CA THR A 77 2.23 -7.18 -3.15
C THR A 77 3.66 -6.99 -2.68
N LEU A 78 4.27 -8.06 -2.18
CA LEU A 78 5.64 -8.08 -1.69
C LEU A 78 6.43 -9.13 -2.46
N HIS A 79 7.67 -8.83 -2.80
CA HIS A 79 8.60 -9.73 -3.45
C HIS A 79 9.96 -9.66 -2.75
N GLU A 80 10.52 -10.82 -2.38
CA GLU A 80 11.91 -10.90 -1.95
C GLU A 80 12.83 -10.64 -3.14
N ILE A 81 13.92 -9.93 -2.91
CA ILE A 81 15.06 -9.90 -3.83
C ILE A 81 16.09 -10.86 -3.26
N ASP A 82 16.30 -11.98 -3.95
CA ASP A 82 17.41 -12.89 -3.66
C ASP A 82 18.72 -12.21 -4.09
N GLU A 83 19.37 -11.49 -3.19
CA GLU A 83 20.78 -11.14 -3.34
C GLU A 83 21.58 -12.31 -2.76
N GLU A 84 21.99 -13.24 -3.64
CA GLU A 84 23.01 -14.22 -3.30
C GLU A 84 24.26 -13.48 -2.81
N GLU A 85 24.60 -13.72 -1.54
CA GLU A 85 25.85 -13.37 -0.88
C GLU A 85 26.24 -11.88 -0.76
N VAL A 86 25.61 -11.15 0.17
CA VAL A 86 26.38 -10.35 1.14
C VAL A 86 25.67 -10.38 2.49
N SER A 87 26.42 -10.74 3.53
CA SER A 87 26.06 -10.63 4.94
C SER A 87 25.35 -9.30 5.28
N GLY A 88 24.03 -9.35 5.47
CA GLY A 88 23.31 -8.37 6.29
C GLY A 88 22.04 -7.78 5.68
N GLY A 89 20.92 -8.46 5.87
CA GLY A 89 19.57 -7.91 5.72
C GLY A 89 18.94 -8.17 4.35
N GLY A 90 17.93 -9.05 4.30
CA GLY A 90 17.16 -9.27 3.07
C GLY A 90 16.50 -7.98 2.57
N LYS A 91 16.25 -7.88 1.26
CA LYS A 91 15.56 -6.75 0.63
C LYS A 91 14.18 -7.16 0.15
N THR A 92 13.23 -6.23 0.22
CA THR A 92 11.85 -6.45 -0.21
C THR A 92 11.42 -5.39 -1.22
N VAL A 93 10.89 -5.82 -2.37
CA VAL A 93 10.15 -4.94 -3.28
C VAL A 93 8.68 -4.96 -2.89
N VAL A 94 8.13 -3.80 -2.59
CA VAL A 94 6.71 -3.62 -2.34
C VAL A 94 6.08 -2.89 -3.53
N VAL A 95 5.01 -3.44 -4.07
CA VAL A 95 4.21 -2.81 -5.13
C VAL A 95 2.81 -2.55 -4.59
N GLU A 96 2.38 -1.29 -4.55
CA GLU A 96 1.00 -0.91 -4.23
C GLU A 96 0.34 -0.31 -5.48
N SER A 97 -0.72 -0.97 -5.94
CA SER A 97 -1.56 -0.53 -7.04
C SER A 97 -2.93 -0.13 -6.55
N TYR A 98 -3.59 0.80 -7.24
CA TYR A 98 -4.94 1.22 -6.88
C TYR A 98 -5.83 1.52 -8.08
N VAL A 99 -7.12 1.51 -7.79
CA VAL A 99 -8.18 2.09 -8.63
C VAL A 99 -9.04 2.97 -7.74
N VAL A 100 -9.49 4.09 -8.29
CA VAL A 100 -10.37 5.04 -7.62
C VAL A 100 -11.33 5.66 -8.61
N ASP A 101 -12.55 5.93 -8.16
CA ASP A 101 -13.53 6.66 -8.96
C ASP A 101 -13.21 8.16 -8.91
N VAL A 102 -13.34 8.81 -10.06
CA VAL A 102 -13.22 10.26 -10.22
C VAL A 102 -14.61 10.88 -10.00
N PRO A 103 -14.80 11.69 -8.95
CA PRO A 103 -16.08 12.35 -8.71
C PRO A 103 -16.43 13.34 -9.82
N ASP A 104 -17.74 13.54 -10.04
CA ASP A 104 -18.21 14.56 -10.97
C ASP A 104 -17.66 15.96 -10.58
N GLY A 105 -17.16 16.68 -11.57
CA GLY A 105 -16.53 17.99 -11.38
C GLY A 105 -15.08 17.95 -10.89
N SER A 106 -14.50 16.77 -10.65
CA SER A 106 -13.06 16.61 -10.36
C SER A 106 -12.30 16.17 -11.62
N SER A 107 -11.03 16.57 -11.72
CA SER A 107 -10.17 16.08 -12.80
C SER A 107 -9.62 14.69 -12.46
N LYS A 108 -9.46 13.84 -13.49
CA LYS A 108 -8.85 12.52 -13.37
C LYS A 108 -7.40 12.62 -12.90
N GLU A 109 -6.68 13.64 -13.38
CA GLU A 109 -5.28 13.90 -13.05
C GLU A 109 -5.10 14.30 -11.58
N ASP A 110 -5.94 15.20 -11.05
CA ASP A 110 -5.87 15.61 -9.64
C ASP A 110 -6.22 14.44 -8.71
N THR A 111 -7.26 13.67 -9.07
CA THR A 111 -7.69 12.50 -8.28
C THR A 111 -6.58 11.45 -8.22
N CYS A 112 -5.93 11.16 -9.35
CA CYS A 112 -4.82 10.22 -9.40
C CYS A 112 -3.58 10.76 -8.70
N SER A 113 -3.22 12.03 -8.89
CA SER A 113 -2.09 12.65 -8.21
C SER A 113 -2.25 12.63 -6.69
N PHE A 114 -3.47 12.85 -6.20
CA PHE A 114 -3.78 12.75 -4.77
C PHE A 114 -3.66 11.31 -4.25
N ALA A 115 -4.17 10.33 -4.99
CA ALA A 115 -4.03 8.91 -4.62
C ALA A 115 -2.57 8.42 -4.67
N ASP A 116 -1.80 8.83 -5.68
CA ASP A 116 -0.36 8.58 -5.79
C ASP A 116 0.41 9.17 -4.60
N MET A 117 0.06 10.39 -4.19
CA MET A 117 0.65 11.04 -3.01
C MET A 117 0.38 10.23 -1.74
N ILE A 118 -0.85 9.73 -1.56
CA ILE A 118 -1.21 8.90 -0.40
C ILE A 118 -0.37 7.63 -0.38
N ILE A 119 -0.34 6.88 -1.48
CA ILE A 119 0.40 5.62 -1.57
C ILE A 119 1.90 5.86 -1.40
N GLY A 120 2.45 6.87 -2.06
CA GLY A 120 3.85 7.23 -1.94
C GLY A 120 4.26 7.54 -0.50
N CYS A 121 3.43 8.26 0.25
CA CYS A 121 3.68 8.48 1.69
C CYS A 121 3.60 7.19 2.50
N ASN A 122 2.62 6.33 2.22
CA ASN A 122 2.46 5.06 2.92
C ASN A 122 3.71 4.17 2.72
N LEU A 123 4.16 4.02 1.47
CA LEU A 123 5.33 3.22 1.12
C LEU A 123 6.62 3.78 1.74
N ARG A 124 6.82 5.11 1.69
CA ARG A 124 7.97 5.75 2.36
C ARG A 124 7.96 5.57 3.87
N SER A 125 6.78 5.68 4.50
CA SER A 125 6.66 5.45 5.94
C SER A 125 6.94 4.00 6.32
N LEU A 126 6.43 3.05 5.53
CA LEU A 126 6.70 1.63 5.69
C LEU A 126 8.21 1.37 5.63
N ALA A 127 8.87 1.83 4.57
CA ALA A 127 10.31 1.70 4.38
C ALA A 127 11.09 2.22 5.59
N ARG A 128 10.81 3.46 6.01
CA ARG A 128 11.47 4.09 7.15
C ARG A 128 11.32 3.28 8.45
N VAL A 129 10.12 2.74 8.72
CA VAL A 129 9.87 1.96 9.94
C VAL A 129 10.58 0.61 9.88
N THR A 130 10.45 -0.12 8.78
CA THR A 130 11.00 -1.47 8.64
C THR A 130 12.52 -1.47 8.53
N GLU A 131 13.12 -0.52 7.82
CA GLU A 131 14.59 -0.37 7.73
C GLU A 131 15.18 0.01 9.08
N LYS A 132 14.49 0.84 9.86
CA LYS A 132 14.91 1.15 11.23
C LYS A 132 14.85 -0.10 12.11
N MET A 133 13.78 -0.90 12.00
CA MET A 133 13.63 -2.14 12.77
C MET A 133 14.63 -3.23 12.36
N ALA A 134 15.03 -3.28 11.08
CA ALA A 134 16.02 -4.24 10.58
C ALA A 134 17.46 -3.95 11.05
N LYS A 135 17.72 -2.72 11.51
CA LYS A 135 19.02 -2.26 12.03
C LYS A 135 19.16 -2.37 13.55
N LEU A 136 18.09 -2.81 14.24
CA LEU A 136 18.07 -3.06 15.69
C LEU A 136 18.47 -4.52 15.96
#